data_AF-D7FYA0-F1
#
_entry.id   AF-D7FYA0-F1
#
_cell.length_a   1.000
_cell.length_b   1.000
_cell.length_c   1.000
_cell.angle_alpha   90.00
_cell.angle_beta   90.00
_cell.angle_gamma   90.00
#
_symmetry.space_group_name_H-M   'P 1'
#
loop_
_entity.id
_entity.type
_entity.pdbx_description
1 polymer ?
#
loop_
_entity_poly.entity_id
_entity_poly.type
_entity_poly.pdbx_seq_one_letter_code
_entity_poly.pdbx_strand_id
1 'polypeptide(L)'
;MRPSRGAFAVGLASLGFASTHAFTGPALTTARSGCSSSSRWRVVASTAVSDTAVAPAAASAADEQYSPPQLVAALRETSAQSPPLGVEGIFSAMARDDVFVNELWQKKPFFCDASLPSLAGQYTLDDVQQAVDSDFVEAGRGTFSQGSTGWRMAPVSTPRGKSFEDAKLRFDDVKSALKEKSGTGRKRWRVFPPPPPQAKPKADPMARGKGADVLSLDEMIGDGKPGALVDVVLEPGQVLFVPARFSHPKDTATRMSQDDTDPSVHLTVGVYTHIWGLNYATLRSYSLSRSGKQDGVKRPLEKSLGEPEYWRLFTALPLGFLGERVTSGLTRWSQMKKAQVDEMMSTATRLERDLQPGRWDEGVADEEVLGGEKVQEVAQKLMDHHAKMTNIFKEMYGDVRYGLTDVPKDSCFLRSRPYLDLVERTMSQLVEWGSVRPSPAVAVAGAAAGGGQAAAAAATRAPSSGFGGAAAASPKKGGGAKKKKPKKK
;
A
#
# COMPACT_ATOMS: atom_id res chain seq x y z
N MET A 1 -18.95 -46.58 -18.42
CA MET A 1 -17.86 -45.72 -18.97
C MET A 1 -17.85 -44.43 -18.17
N ARG A 2 -16.81 -44.21 -17.35
CA ARG A 2 -16.61 -43.00 -16.54
C ARG A 2 -15.64 -42.07 -17.27
N PRO A 3 -15.87 -40.74 -17.34
CA PRO A 3 -14.86 -39.84 -17.84
C PRO A 3 -13.88 -39.42 -16.73
N SER A 4 -12.61 -39.36 -17.13
CA SER A 4 -11.42 -39.00 -16.35
C SER A 4 -11.46 -37.56 -15.83
N ARG A 5 -11.16 -37.38 -14.55
CA ARG A 5 -10.86 -36.08 -13.93
C ARG A 5 -9.40 -35.70 -14.24
N GLY A 6 -9.20 -34.61 -14.99
CA GLY A 6 -7.90 -33.97 -15.14
C GLY A 6 -7.55 -33.16 -13.90
N ALA A 7 -6.38 -33.38 -13.34
CA ALA A 7 -5.85 -32.66 -12.19
C ALA A 7 -5.36 -31.26 -12.62
N PHE A 8 -5.86 -30.21 -11.94
CA PHE A 8 -5.29 -28.88 -11.99
C PHE A 8 -4.32 -28.70 -10.81
N ALA A 9 -3.06 -28.37 -11.12
CA ALA A 9 -2.07 -27.98 -10.13
C ALA A 9 -2.23 -26.48 -9.82
N VAL A 10 -2.55 -26.17 -8.56
CA VAL A 10 -2.53 -24.80 -8.02
C VAL A 10 -1.25 -24.64 -7.21
N GLY A 11 -0.41 -23.70 -7.62
CA GLY A 11 0.85 -23.39 -6.94
C GLY A 11 0.62 -22.60 -5.66
N LEU A 12 0.84 -23.24 -4.52
CA LEU A 12 1.01 -22.59 -3.21
C LEU A 12 2.30 -21.75 -3.20
N ALA A 13 2.22 -20.52 -2.71
CA ALA A 13 3.38 -19.76 -2.25
C ALA A 13 3.33 -19.64 -0.71
N SER A 14 4.34 -20.26 -0.11
CA SER A 14 4.67 -20.49 1.30
C SER A 14 4.34 -19.37 2.31
N LEU A 15 3.54 -19.71 3.33
CA LEU A 15 3.79 -19.34 4.72
C LEU A 15 4.94 -20.24 5.22
N GLY A 16 5.97 -19.64 5.82
CA GLY A 16 7.09 -20.39 6.39
C GLY A 16 6.72 -20.93 7.77
N PHE A 17 6.41 -22.21 7.88
CA PHE A 17 6.37 -22.93 9.16
C PHE A 17 7.53 -23.93 9.22
N ALA A 18 8.37 -23.78 10.24
CA ALA A 18 9.33 -24.80 10.63
C ALA A 18 8.59 -25.92 11.38
N SER A 19 8.59 -27.11 10.80
CA SER A 19 8.15 -28.35 11.45
C SER A 19 9.34 -28.94 12.21
N THR A 20 9.19 -29.22 13.51
CA THR A 20 10.15 -30.03 14.27
C THR A 20 9.45 -31.27 14.82
N HIS A 21 9.99 -32.42 14.41
CA HIS A 21 9.65 -33.75 14.88
C HIS A 21 9.84 -33.92 16.39
N ALA A 22 8.99 -34.77 16.95
CA ALA A 22 9.01 -35.25 18.33
C ALA A 22 10.30 -36.00 18.69
N PHE A 23 10.79 -35.78 19.91
CA PHE A 23 11.65 -36.73 20.62
C PHE A 23 11.31 -36.72 22.11
N THR A 24 11.31 -37.90 22.70
CA THR A 24 10.79 -38.29 24.03
C THR A 24 11.88 -38.37 25.10
N GLY A 25 11.56 -37.92 26.32
CA GLY A 25 12.14 -38.38 27.62
C GLY A 25 13.29 -37.54 28.25
N PRO A 26 13.60 -37.73 29.56
CA PRO A 26 12.72 -37.52 30.71
C PRO A 26 13.29 -36.55 31.78
N ALA A 27 12.49 -36.35 32.84
CA ALA A 27 12.49 -35.34 33.90
C ALA A 27 13.65 -35.33 34.92
N LEU A 28 13.83 -34.17 35.59
CA LEU A 28 14.25 -33.99 37.01
C LEU A 28 13.98 -32.51 37.43
N THR A 29 12.89 -32.19 38.13
CA THR A 29 12.67 -32.00 39.60
C THR A 29 13.37 -30.80 40.30
N THR A 30 12.51 -29.90 40.84
CA THR A 30 12.56 -29.18 42.15
C THR A 30 13.67 -28.12 42.40
N ALA A 31 13.50 -26.99 43.10
CA ALA A 31 12.42 -26.43 43.93
C ALA A 31 12.71 -24.95 44.33
N ARG A 32 11.61 -24.21 44.57
CA ARG A 32 11.27 -23.28 45.69
C ARG A 32 11.98 -21.93 45.98
N SER A 33 11.08 -21.04 46.44
CA SER A 33 11.17 -19.93 47.42
C SER A 33 11.30 -18.52 46.82
N GLY A 34 10.61 -17.47 47.29
CA GLY A 34 9.65 -17.29 48.40
C GLY A 34 9.42 -15.78 48.66
N CYS A 35 8.33 -15.47 49.38
CA CYS A 35 7.96 -14.19 50.06
C CYS A 35 7.70 -12.93 49.21
N SER A 36 6.48 -12.36 49.17
CA SER A 36 5.71 -11.67 50.24
C SER A 36 6.25 -10.27 50.60
N SER A 37 5.57 -9.21 50.16
CA SER A 37 4.91 -8.24 51.05
C SER A 37 4.25 -7.10 50.28
N SER A 38 3.07 -6.72 50.76
CA SER A 38 2.25 -5.59 50.34
C SER A 38 2.77 -4.26 50.85
N SER A 39 2.64 -3.18 50.06
CA SER A 39 2.35 -1.81 50.54
C SER A 39 1.87 -0.91 49.40
N ARG A 40 1.04 0.07 49.79
CA ARG A 40 0.13 0.90 49.01
C ARG A 40 0.73 2.26 48.60
N TRP A 41 0.29 2.73 47.42
CA TRP A 41 0.18 4.09 46.85
C TRP A 41 1.40 5.03 46.73
N ARG A 42 1.69 5.44 45.48
CA ARG A 42 1.72 6.86 45.09
C ARG A 42 1.37 7.01 43.60
N VAL A 43 0.24 7.63 43.32
CA VAL A 43 -0.06 8.23 42.02
C VAL A 43 0.73 9.53 41.96
N VAL A 44 1.65 9.63 41.01
CA VAL A 44 2.12 10.93 40.53
C VAL A 44 1.54 11.09 39.14
N ALA A 45 0.49 11.89 39.04
CA ALA A 45 0.08 12.46 37.77
C ALA A 45 1.22 13.39 37.32
N SER A 46 1.94 13.03 36.26
CA SER A 46 2.81 13.99 35.58
C SER A 46 1.92 14.86 34.71
N THR A 47 1.74 16.08 35.18
CA THR A 47 1.31 17.24 34.42
C THR A 47 2.15 17.44 33.15
N ALA A 48 1.49 18.01 32.14
CA ALA A 48 2.02 18.63 30.92
C ALA A 48 3.55 18.79 30.89
N VAL A 49 4.17 18.14 29.90
CA VAL A 49 5.50 18.55 29.42
C VAL A 49 5.39 20.02 29.06
N SER A 50 6.19 20.85 29.72
CA SER A 50 6.22 22.28 29.49
C SER A 50 6.61 22.56 28.03
N ASP A 51 5.79 23.37 27.35
CA ASP A 51 6.12 24.00 26.06
C ASP A 51 7.36 24.89 26.23
N THR A 52 8.55 24.27 26.25
CA THR A 52 9.76 24.99 25.84
C THR A 52 9.72 25.01 24.33
N ALA A 53 9.05 26.04 23.79
CA ALA A 53 9.07 26.35 22.38
C ALA A 53 10.54 26.52 21.96
N VAL A 54 11.09 25.47 21.36
CA VAL A 54 12.31 25.59 20.56
C VAL A 54 11.95 26.57 19.46
N ALA A 55 12.60 27.74 19.44
CA ALA A 55 12.38 28.73 18.41
C ALA A 55 12.50 28.03 17.04
N PRO A 56 11.46 28.09 16.18
CA PRO A 56 11.53 27.42 14.90
C PRO A 56 12.74 27.97 14.15
N ALA A 57 13.61 27.06 13.69
CA ALA A 57 14.65 27.42 12.75
C ALA A 57 14.00 28.20 11.60
N ALA A 58 14.56 29.35 11.23
CA ALA A 58 13.99 30.23 10.22
C ALA A 58 13.57 29.39 8.99
N ALA A 59 12.27 29.35 8.75
CA ALA A 59 11.68 28.57 7.66
C ALA A 59 12.38 29.00 6.36
N SER A 60 13.03 28.05 5.71
CA SER A 60 13.67 28.32 4.42
C SER A 60 12.57 28.51 3.37
N ALA A 61 12.84 29.20 2.27
CA ALA A 61 11.88 29.29 1.15
C ALA A 61 11.45 27.91 0.59
N ALA A 62 12.14 26.82 0.96
CA ALA A 62 11.72 25.47 0.66
C ALA A 62 10.53 24.99 1.53
N ASP A 63 10.30 25.59 2.71
CA ASP A 63 9.24 25.16 3.64
C ASP A 63 7.83 25.57 3.16
N GLU A 64 7.68 26.71 2.47
CA GLU A 64 6.40 27.11 1.87
C GLU A 64 5.92 26.15 0.78
N GLN A 65 6.85 25.42 0.14
CA GLN A 65 6.52 24.48 -0.94
C GLN A 65 5.74 23.25 -0.45
N TYR A 66 5.87 22.87 0.83
CA TYR A 66 5.37 21.59 1.34
C TYR A 66 4.16 21.71 2.27
N SER A 67 3.75 22.93 2.62
CA SER A 67 2.71 23.20 3.62
C SER A 67 1.74 24.29 3.12
N PRO A 68 0.86 24.02 2.12
CA PRO A 68 -0.08 25.03 1.63
C PRO A 68 -0.93 25.59 2.79
N PRO A 69 -0.87 26.90 3.10
CA PRO A 69 -1.47 27.44 4.32
C PRO A 69 -2.98 27.19 4.43
N GLN A 70 -3.68 27.22 3.30
CA GLN A 70 -5.12 26.96 3.23
C GLN A 70 -5.46 25.51 3.62
N LEU A 71 -4.71 24.54 3.10
CA LEU A 71 -4.86 23.13 3.46
C LEU A 71 -4.54 22.89 4.93
N VAL A 72 -3.46 23.47 5.45
CA VAL A 72 -3.08 23.35 6.88
C VAL A 72 -4.17 23.93 7.79
N ALA A 73 -4.75 25.08 7.43
CA ALA A 73 -5.85 25.68 8.17
C ALA A 73 -7.10 24.77 8.17
N ALA A 74 -7.48 24.25 7.00
CA ALA A 74 -8.63 23.33 6.87
C ALA A 74 -8.44 22.03 7.67
N LEU A 75 -7.23 21.47 7.67
CA LEU A 75 -6.87 20.29 8.46
C LEU A 75 -6.99 20.57 9.96
N ARG A 76 -6.49 21.72 10.44
CA ARG A 76 -6.58 22.11 11.85
C ARG A 76 -8.03 22.29 12.28
N GLU A 77 -8.82 23.02 11.51
CA GLU A 77 -10.25 23.24 11.80
C GLU A 77 -11.01 21.92 11.86
N THR A 78 -10.86 21.08 10.84
CA THR A 78 -11.57 19.81 10.77
C THR A 78 -11.13 18.85 11.88
N SER A 79 -9.82 18.82 12.18
CA SER A 79 -9.29 18.02 13.29
C SER A 79 -9.83 18.47 14.64
N ALA A 80 -10.00 19.77 14.89
CA ALA A 80 -10.57 20.28 16.14
C ALA A 80 -12.03 19.83 16.37
N GLN A 81 -12.76 19.54 15.28
CA GLN A 81 -14.14 19.08 15.32
C GLN A 81 -14.27 17.54 15.23
N SER A 82 -13.18 16.85 14.92
CA SER A 82 -13.16 15.41 14.72
C SER A 82 -13.04 14.66 16.06
N PRO A 83 -13.62 13.46 16.18
CA PRO A 83 -13.36 12.62 17.36
C PRO A 83 -11.87 12.24 17.45
N PRO A 84 -11.40 11.78 18.62
CA PRO A 84 -10.08 11.16 18.76
C PRO A 84 -9.81 10.11 17.68
N LEU A 85 -8.66 10.22 17.02
CA LEU A 85 -8.26 9.40 15.87
C LEU A 85 -9.24 9.43 14.68
N GLY A 86 -10.11 10.44 14.60
CA GLY A 86 -11.03 10.67 13.49
C GLY A 86 -10.28 11.13 12.24
N VAL A 87 -9.73 10.17 11.49
CA VAL A 87 -8.96 10.42 10.27
C VAL A 87 -9.85 10.74 9.07
N GLU A 88 -11.14 10.40 9.12
CA GLU A 88 -12.10 10.67 8.04
C GLU A 88 -12.23 12.16 7.76
N GLY A 89 -12.28 12.99 8.81
CA GLY A 89 -12.32 14.45 8.68
C GLY A 89 -11.08 14.99 7.97
N ILE A 90 -9.89 14.45 8.30
CA ILE A 90 -8.62 14.82 7.67
C ILE A 90 -8.66 14.49 6.17
N PHE A 91 -9.09 13.28 5.79
CA PHE A 91 -9.21 12.90 4.39
C PHE A 91 -10.26 13.74 3.64
N SER A 92 -11.39 14.07 4.27
CA SER A 92 -12.42 14.92 3.66
C SER A 92 -11.88 16.34 3.42
N ALA A 93 -11.16 16.92 4.37
CA ALA A 93 -10.49 18.22 4.20
C ALA A 93 -9.48 18.18 3.04
N MET A 94 -8.65 17.13 2.97
CA MET A 94 -7.71 16.94 1.85
C MET A 94 -8.42 16.79 0.49
N ALA A 95 -9.53 16.07 0.41
CA ALA A 95 -10.26 15.87 -0.85
C ALA A 95 -10.98 17.13 -1.37
N ARG A 96 -11.32 18.06 -0.47
CA ARG A 96 -11.97 19.33 -0.83
C ARG A 96 -10.97 20.42 -1.23
N ASP A 97 -9.71 20.26 -0.84
CA ASP A 97 -8.65 21.19 -1.18
C ASP A 97 -8.14 20.95 -2.61
N ASP A 98 -8.30 21.96 -3.48
CA ASP A 98 -7.93 21.87 -4.89
C ASP A 98 -6.42 21.71 -5.08
N VAL A 99 -5.59 22.32 -4.23
CA VAL A 99 -4.13 22.19 -4.30
C VAL A 99 -3.72 20.77 -3.97
N PHE A 100 -4.29 20.17 -2.92
CA PHE A 100 -4.01 18.78 -2.56
C PHE A 100 -4.36 17.83 -3.71
N VAL A 101 -5.58 17.89 -4.22
CA VAL A 101 -6.04 16.95 -5.26
C VAL A 101 -5.27 17.13 -6.57
N ASN A 102 -5.06 18.38 -7.00
CA ASN A 102 -4.49 18.65 -8.31
C ASN A 102 -2.95 18.69 -8.31
N GLU A 103 -2.29 18.96 -7.19
CA GLU A 103 -0.83 19.16 -7.15
C GLU A 103 -0.06 18.21 -6.22
N LEU A 104 -0.69 17.71 -5.14
CA LEU A 104 -0.01 16.90 -4.13
C LEU A 104 -0.35 15.41 -4.23
N TRP A 105 -1.64 15.06 -4.37
CA TRP A 105 -2.14 13.69 -4.38
C TRP A 105 -1.44 12.87 -5.47
N GLN A 106 -0.75 11.79 -5.05
CA GLN A 106 0.08 10.93 -5.90
C GLN A 106 1.27 11.62 -6.61
N LYS A 107 1.51 12.91 -6.35
CA LYS A 107 2.48 13.75 -7.09
C LYS A 107 3.64 14.27 -6.25
N LYS A 108 3.38 14.78 -5.05
CA LYS A 108 4.39 15.39 -4.18
C LYS A 108 4.12 15.06 -2.71
N PRO A 109 5.16 14.93 -1.87
CA PRO A 109 4.96 14.85 -0.44
C PRO A 109 4.40 16.17 0.12
N PHE A 110 3.68 16.06 1.23
CA PHE A 110 3.10 17.18 1.95
C PHE A 110 3.36 17.00 3.44
N PHE A 111 3.71 18.08 4.13
CA PHE A 111 3.93 18.11 5.57
C PHE A 111 2.97 19.10 6.21
N CYS A 112 2.25 18.66 7.23
CA CYS A 112 1.45 19.52 8.09
C CYS A 112 2.21 19.70 9.40
N ASP A 113 2.81 20.87 9.56
CA ASP A 113 3.55 21.30 10.75
C ASP A 113 2.62 21.65 11.92
N ALA A 114 1.34 21.86 11.67
CA ALA A 114 0.33 22.01 12.71
C ALA A 114 0.11 20.69 13.47
N SER A 115 0.15 20.77 14.80
CA SER A 115 -0.36 19.69 15.64
C SER A 115 -1.88 19.62 15.52
N LEU A 116 -2.39 18.49 15.02
CA LEU A 116 -3.81 18.23 14.82
C LEU A 116 -4.43 17.68 16.12
N PRO A 117 -5.40 18.36 16.76
CA PRO A 117 -5.96 17.96 18.05
C PRO A 117 -6.55 16.54 18.09
N SER A 118 -7.19 16.10 17.00
CA SER A 118 -7.74 14.73 16.89
C SER A 118 -6.68 13.64 16.80
N LEU A 119 -5.40 13.98 16.66
CA LEU A 119 -4.29 13.01 16.57
C LEU A 119 -3.29 13.16 17.72
N ALA A 120 -3.03 14.39 18.17
CA ALA A 120 -2.05 14.69 19.20
C ALA A 120 -2.38 13.96 20.51
N GLY A 121 -1.47 13.08 20.94
CA GLY A 121 -1.62 12.29 22.18
C GLY A 121 -2.74 11.25 22.16
N GLN A 122 -3.42 11.01 21.03
CA GLN A 122 -4.55 10.09 20.97
C GLN A 122 -4.16 8.61 20.76
N TYR A 123 -2.90 8.34 20.42
CA TYR A 123 -2.34 6.99 20.36
C TYR A 123 -0.92 7.00 20.94
N THR A 124 -0.73 6.20 21.98
CA THR A 124 0.42 6.26 22.88
C THR A 124 1.09 4.89 23.04
N LEU A 125 2.18 4.82 23.79
CA LEU A 125 2.81 3.54 24.14
C LEU A 125 1.94 2.70 25.07
N ASP A 126 1.07 3.31 25.86
CA ASP A 126 0.16 2.57 26.74
C ASP A 126 -0.89 1.82 25.91
N ASP A 127 -1.34 2.40 24.79
CA ASP A 127 -2.24 1.73 23.84
C ASP A 127 -1.53 0.55 23.16
N VAL A 128 -0.25 0.71 22.80
CA VAL A 128 0.58 -0.38 22.26
C VAL A 128 0.74 -1.48 23.30
N GLN A 129 1.02 -1.12 24.56
CA GLN A 129 1.11 -2.06 25.66
C GLN A 129 -0.20 -2.83 25.83
N GLN A 130 -1.32 -2.12 25.90
CA GLN A 130 -2.64 -2.72 26.03
C GLN A 130 -2.93 -3.68 24.88
N ALA A 131 -2.60 -3.33 23.64
CA ALA A 131 -2.78 -4.20 22.48
C ALA A 131 -1.95 -5.48 22.59
N VAL A 132 -0.67 -5.37 22.97
CA VAL A 132 0.23 -6.52 23.18
C VAL A 132 -0.24 -7.40 24.35
N ASP A 133 -0.70 -6.79 25.44
CA ASP A 133 -1.13 -7.50 26.64
C ASP A 133 -2.49 -8.19 26.43
N SER A 134 -3.36 -7.63 25.58
CA SER A 134 -4.73 -8.15 25.36
C SER A 134 -4.89 -9.05 24.14
N ASP A 135 -4.00 -8.99 23.14
CA ASP A 135 -4.15 -9.69 21.87
C ASP A 135 -2.84 -10.36 21.40
N PHE A 136 -2.94 -11.24 20.39
CA PHE A 136 -1.80 -11.84 19.73
C PHE A 136 -1.29 -10.92 18.62
N VAL A 137 -0.40 -10.00 18.98
CA VAL A 137 0.16 -9.01 18.06
C VAL A 137 1.44 -9.54 17.41
N GLU A 138 1.53 -9.44 16.08
CA GLU A 138 2.79 -9.60 15.37
C GLU A 138 3.53 -8.26 15.31
N ALA A 139 4.79 -8.26 15.72
CA ALA A 139 5.67 -7.12 15.57
C ALA A 139 6.95 -7.54 14.85
N GLY A 140 7.32 -6.75 13.85
CA GLY A 140 8.60 -6.86 13.16
C GLY A 140 9.43 -5.60 13.32
N ARG A 141 10.75 -5.77 13.34
CA ARG A 141 11.75 -4.71 13.35
C ARG A 141 12.46 -4.66 12.00
N GLY A 142 12.65 -3.45 11.49
CA GLY A 142 13.55 -3.23 10.36
C GLY A 142 14.99 -3.52 10.76
N THR A 143 15.68 -4.35 10.00
CA THR A 143 17.09 -4.69 10.21
C THR A 143 17.88 -4.49 8.93
N PHE A 144 19.09 -3.97 9.09
CA PHE A 144 20.14 -4.01 8.07
C PHE A 144 21.10 -5.13 8.49
N SER A 145 20.94 -6.35 7.97
CA SER A 145 21.94 -7.39 8.22
C SER A 145 23.26 -6.97 7.58
N GLN A 146 24.36 -7.01 8.35
CA GLN A 146 25.70 -6.73 7.85
C GLN A 146 25.97 -7.59 6.60
N GLY A 147 26.19 -6.94 5.45
CA GLY A 147 26.48 -7.60 4.18
C GLY A 147 25.27 -7.95 3.31
N SER A 148 24.03 -7.81 3.79
CA SER A 148 22.87 -7.80 2.90
C SER A 148 22.42 -6.37 2.67
N THR A 149 22.48 -5.92 1.42
CA THR A 149 21.72 -4.75 1.01
C THR A 149 20.24 -5.08 1.21
N GLY A 150 19.49 -4.27 1.96
CA GLY A 150 18.03 -4.29 1.98
C GLY A 150 17.38 -4.22 3.35
N TRP A 151 16.19 -3.60 3.40
CA TRP A 151 15.34 -3.53 4.59
C TRP A 151 14.69 -4.90 4.81
N ARG A 152 15.02 -5.56 5.92
CA ARG A 152 14.40 -6.84 6.31
C ARG A 152 13.61 -6.67 7.59
N MET A 153 12.42 -7.25 7.63
CA MET A 153 11.67 -7.42 8.88
C MET A 153 12.19 -8.64 9.61
N ALA A 154 12.79 -8.44 10.79
CA ALA A 154 13.05 -9.51 11.74
C ALA A 154 11.94 -9.49 12.80
N PRO A 155 11.53 -10.63 13.38
CA PRO A 155 10.56 -10.61 14.45
C PRO A 155 11.12 -9.86 15.67
N VAL A 156 10.25 -9.16 16.41
CA VAL A 156 10.61 -8.41 17.62
C VAL A 156 10.91 -9.36 18.80
N SER A 157 10.30 -10.55 18.82
CA SER A 157 10.56 -11.58 19.82
C SER A 157 10.70 -12.96 19.16
N THR A 158 11.24 -13.91 19.91
CA THR A 158 11.17 -15.34 19.56
C THR A 158 10.31 -16.06 20.61
N PRO A 159 9.55 -17.11 20.24
CA PRO A 159 8.79 -17.88 21.21
C PRO A 159 9.71 -18.42 22.31
N ARG A 160 9.35 -18.22 23.59
CA ARG A 160 10.18 -18.59 24.75
C ARG A 160 9.92 -20.00 25.28
N GLY A 161 8.99 -20.74 24.67
CA GLY A 161 8.50 -22.00 25.20
C GLY A 161 7.51 -22.68 24.25
N LYS A 162 6.76 -23.62 24.80
CA LYS A 162 5.80 -24.45 24.04
C LYS A 162 4.34 -24.08 24.30
N SER A 163 4.08 -23.20 25.26
CA SER A 163 2.72 -22.73 25.55
C SER A 163 2.34 -21.53 24.68
N PHE A 164 1.05 -21.24 24.60
CA PHE A 164 0.55 -20.07 23.90
C PHE A 164 1.08 -18.76 24.51
N GLU A 165 1.04 -18.67 25.84
CA GLU A 165 1.58 -17.52 26.59
C GLU A 165 3.09 -17.31 26.38
N ASP A 166 3.84 -18.40 26.16
CA ASP A 166 5.27 -18.30 25.87
C ASP A 166 5.55 -17.79 24.45
N ALA A 167 4.63 -18.06 23.52
CA ALA A 167 4.70 -17.62 22.13
C ALA A 167 4.22 -16.18 21.92
N LYS A 168 3.40 -15.65 22.84
CA LYS A 168 2.86 -14.29 22.79
C LYS A 168 3.95 -13.23 22.89
N LEU A 169 3.84 -12.17 22.09
CA LEU A 169 4.70 -11.00 22.19
C LEU A 169 4.52 -10.35 23.58
N ARG A 170 5.61 -9.97 24.25
CA ARG A 170 5.53 -9.19 25.50
C ARG A 170 5.90 -7.74 25.21
N PHE A 171 5.28 -6.81 25.93
CA PHE A 171 5.57 -5.41 25.74
C PHE A 171 7.04 -5.05 26.04
N ASP A 172 7.68 -5.78 26.96
CA ASP A 172 9.12 -5.62 27.23
C ASP A 172 10.00 -6.00 26.03
N ASP A 173 9.57 -6.95 25.20
CA ASP A 173 10.28 -7.29 23.95
C ASP A 173 10.21 -6.10 22.98
N VAL A 174 9.04 -5.46 22.89
CA VAL A 174 8.80 -4.27 22.06
C VAL A 174 9.67 -3.10 22.55
N LYS A 175 9.66 -2.81 23.85
CA LYS A 175 10.49 -1.76 24.45
C LYS A 175 11.98 -2.02 24.21
N SER A 176 12.43 -3.25 24.37
CA SER A 176 13.83 -3.62 24.15
C SER A 176 14.23 -3.43 22.69
N ALA A 177 13.41 -3.89 21.74
CA ALA A 177 13.66 -3.71 20.31
C ALA A 177 13.64 -2.22 19.89
N LEU A 178 12.77 -1.41 20.50
CA LEU A 178 12.74 0.04 20.27
C LEU A 178 14.05 0.69 20.74
N LYS A 179 14.50 0.38 21.97
CA LYS A 179 15.74 0.91 22.55
C LYS A 179 17.01 0.49 21.81
N GLU A 180 17.09 -0.76 21.35
CA GLU A 180 18.33 -1.31 20.74
C GLU A 180 18.70 -0.66 19.40
N LYS A 181 17.71 -0.26 18.60
CA LYS A 181 17.93 0.12 17.20
C LYS A 181 17.24 1.39 16.74
N SER A 182 16.12 1.76 17.36
CA SER A 182 15.32 2.90 16.89
C SER A 182 15.83 4.22 17.43
N GLY A 183 16.87 4.18 18.27
CA GLY A 183 17.22 5.26 19.18
C GLY A 183 16.00 5.71 19.99
N THR A 184 16.21 6.63 20.88
CA THR A 184 15.13 7.22 21.66
C THR A 184 14.72 8.56 21.06
N GLY A 185 13.51 8.99 21.36
CA GLY A 185 12.94 10.28 20.97
C GLY A 185 12.20 10.28 19.64
N ARG A 186 12.15 11.46 19.03
CA ARG A 186 11.43 11.79 17.80
C ARG A 186 12.06 11.14 16.57
N LYS A 187 11.25 10.86 15.54
CA LYS A 187 11.71 10.29 14.27
C LYS A 187 11.96 11.39 13.24
N ARG A 188 13.15 11.35 12.64
CA ARG A 188 13.48 12.15 11.46
C ARG A 188 13.05 11.39 10.21
N TRP A 189 12.25 12.06 9.39
CA TRP A 189 11.70 11.54 8.15
C TRP A 189 12.33 12.26 6.99
N ARG A 190 12.85 11.49 6.03
CA ARG A 190 13.35 12.01 4.77
C ARG A 190 12.55 11.41 3.63
N VAL A 191 12.03 12.21 2.73
CA VAL A 191 11.27 11.76 1.57
C VAL A 191 12.01 12.13 0.30
N PHE A 192 12.28 11.15 -0.56
CA PHE A 192 13.02 11.33 -1.81
C PHE A 192 12.09 11.15 -3.01
N PRO A 193 12.39 11.77 -4.16
CA PRO A 193 11.63 11.53 -5.38
C PRO A 193 11.70 10.04 -5.76
N PRO A 194 10.68 9.50 -6.43
CA PRO A 194 10.76 8.15 -6.93
C PRO A 194 11.93 7.99 -7.92
N PRO A 195 12.65 6.87 -7.90
CA PRO A 195 13.62 6.58 -8.94
C PRO A 195 12.88 6.40 -10.29
N PRO A 196 13.47 6.83 -11.42
CA PRO A 196 12.84 6.68 -12.72
C PRO A 196 12.45 5.21 -12.98
N PRO A 197 11.26 4.90 -13.52
CA PRO A 197 10.84 3.54 -13.85
C PRO A 197 11.87 2.79 -14.71
N GLN A 198 12.55 3.50 -15.60
CA GLN A 198 13.53 2.97 -16.55
C GLN A 198 14.88 2.64 -15.90
N ALA A 199 15.16 3.11 -14.67
CA ALA A 199 16.42 2.84 -13.98
C ALA A 199 16.59 1.35 -13.64
N LYS A 200 15.50 0.65 -13.32
CA LYS A 200 15.47 -0.81 -13.10
C LYS A 200 14.26 -1.43 -13.82
N PRO A 201 14.31 -1.67 -15.14
CA PRO A 201 13.14 -2.10 -15.94
C PRO A 201 12.58 -3.50 -15.63
N LYS A 202 13.16 -4.21 -14.66
CA LYS A 202 12.69 -5.52 -14.17
C LYS A 202 12.09 -5.42 -12.76
N ALA A 203 12.23 -4.27 -12.11
CA ALA A 203 11.63 -3.98 -10.83
C ALA A 203 10.29 -3.29 -11.05
N ASP A 204 9.31 -3.58 -10.20
CA ASP A 204 8.03 -2.86 -10.20
C ASP A 204 8.27 -1.40 -9.74
N PRO A 205 7.97 -0.39 -10.57
CA PRO A 205 8.12 1.02 -10.20
C PRO A 205 7.36 1.42 -8.92
N MET A 206 6.26 0.74 -8.59
CA MET A 206 5.45 1.02 -7.39
C MET A 206 6.00 0.35 -6.12
N ALA A 207 6.89 -0.63 -6.27
CA ALA A 207 7.50 -1.38 -5.18
C ALA A 207 9.00 -1.09 -4.99
N ARG A 208 9.50 -0.01 -5.60
CA ARG A 208 10.90 0.41 -5.44
C ARG A 208 11.24 0.67 -3.98
N GLY A 209 12.41 0.20 -3.54
CA GLY A 209 12.84 0.30 -2.15
C GLY A 209 12.14 -0.66 -1.18
N LYS A 210 11.32 -1.60 -1.69
CA LYS A 210 10.63 -2.63 -0.88
C LYS A 210 11.20 -4.02 -1.15
N GLY A 211 11.09 -4.89 -0.15
CA GLY A 211 11.50 -6.29 -0.25
C GLY A 211 12.98 -6.43 -0.61
N ALA A 212 13.25 -7.06 -1.76
CA ALA A 212 14.60 -7.27 -2.24
C ALA A 212 15.16 -6.11 -3.10
N ASP A 213 14.34 -5.12 -3.47
CA ASP A 213 14.84 -3.93 -4.18
C ASP A 213 15.34 -2.91 -3.16
N VAL A 214 16.65 -2.75 -3.13
CA VAL A 214 17.36 -1.87 -2.20
C VAL A 214 17.81 -0.67 -2.98
N LEU A 215 17.48 0.51 -2.47
CA LEU A 215 17.91 1.77 -3.06
C LEU A 215 19.18 2.23 -2.34
N SER A 216 20.25 2.47 -3.10
CA SER A 216 21.38 3.21 -2.57
C SER A 216 21.00 4.67 -2.35
N LEU A 217 21.78 5.40 -1.55
CA LEU A 217 21.57 6.83 -1.39
C LEU A 217 21.72 7.57 -2.73
N ASP A 218 22.69 7.17 -3.55
CA ASP A 218 22.89 7.70 -4.90
C ASP A 218 21.69 7.41 -5.82
N GLU A 219 21.04 6.26 -5.68
CA GLU A 219 19.80 5.94 -6.43
C GLU A 219 18.60 6.77 -5.96
N MET A 220 18.53 7.13 -4.67
CA MET A 220 17.43 7.93 -4.10
C MET A 220 17.60 9.42 -4.41
N ILE A 221 18.82 9.93 -4.34
CA ILE A 221 19.12 11.32 -4.67
C ILE A 221 19.14 11.46 -6.19
N GLY A 222 19.77 10.54 -6.93
CA GLY A 222 19.99 10.65 -8.37
C GLY A 222 21.03 11.72 -8.72
N ASP A 223 21.70 11.56 -9.85
CA ASP A 223 22.72 12.52 -10.30
C ASP A 223 22.09 13.91 -10.53
N GLY A 224 22.49 14.88 -9.70
CA GLY A 224 22.10 16.29 -9.85
C GLY A 224 20.69 16.68 -9.39
N LYS A 225 19.94 15.82 -8.69
CA LYS A 225 18.64 16.23 -8.11
C LYS A 225 18.82 16.90 -6.75
N PRO A 226 17.87 17.77 -6.32
CA PRO A 226 17.79 18.18 -4.92
C PRO A 226 17.74 16.94 -4.03
N GLY A 227 18.34 16.99 -2.84
CA GLY A 227 18.44 15.86 -1.91
C GLY A 227 17.07 15.32 -1.44
N ALA A 228 16.84 15.24 -0.14
CA ALA A 228 15.50 14.92 0.34
C ALA A 228 14.54 16.05 -0.05
N LEU A 229 13.36 15.72 -0.60
CA LEU A 229 12.28 16.68 -0.86
C LEU A 229 11.71 17.19 0.46
N VAL A 230 11.54 16.30 1.43
CA VAL A 230 11.12 16.64 2.79
C VAL A 230 12.13 16.05 3.75
N ASP A 231 12.57 16.82 4.73
CA ASP A 231 13.48 16.39 5.80
C ASP A 231 13.04 17.00 7.13
N VAL A 232 12.20 16.28 7.87
CA VAL A 232 11.48 16.81 9.06
C VAL A 232 11.62 15.88 10.24
N VAL A 233 11.54 16.44 11.45
CA VAL A 233 11.34 15.66 12.69
C VAL A 233 9.89 15.87 13.09
N LEU A 234 9.10 14.79 13.13
CA LEU A 234 7.66 14.90 13.40
C LEU A 234 7.40 15.04 14.90
N GLU A 235 6.54 16.00 15.24
CA GLU A 235 5.97 16.20 16.56
C GLU A 235 4.60 15.51 16.71
N PRO A 236 4.14 15.26 17.95
CA PRO A 236 2.81 14.73 18.19
C PRO A 236 1.71 15.54 17.48
N GLY A 237 0.87 14.85 16.72
CA GLY A 237 -0.24 15.43 15.98
C GLY A 237 0.12 16.00 14.60
N GLN A 238 1.40 16.12 14.24
CA GLN A 238 1.79 16.50 12.89
C GLN A 238 1.56 15.37 11.88
N VAL A 239 1.37 15.73 10.61
CA VAL A 239 1.05 14.77 9.55
C VAL A 239 2.07 14.88 8.41
N LEU A 240 2.60 13.72 7.98
CA LEU A 240 3.40 13.61 6.76
C LEU A 240 2.63 12.75 5.74
N PHE A 241 2.22 13.37 4.64
CA PHE A 241 1.70 12.66 3.48
C PHE A 241 2.84 12.29 2.55
N VAL A 242 2.98 10.99 2.29
CA VAL A 242 3.96 10.45 1.34
C VAL A 242 3.20 9.73 0.22
N PRO A 243 3.25 10.24 -1.02
CA PRO A 243 2.65 9.53 -2.13
C PRO A 243 3.28 8.15 -2.31
N ALA A 244 2.50 7.20 -2.85
CA ALA A 244 3.06 5.94 -3.32
C ALA A 244 4.26 6.22 -4.25
N ARG A 245 5.24 5.30 -4.28
CA ARG A 245 6.52 5.38 -5.02
C ARG A 245 7.63 6.25 -4.42
N PHE A 246 7.33 7.15 -3.47
CA PHE A 246 8.36 7.97 -2.83
C PHE A 246 9.08 7.16 -1.75
N SER A 247 10.40 6.99 -1.91
CA SER A 247 11.22 6.33 -0.90
C SER A 247 11.37 7.24 0.31
N HIS A 248 11.16 6.70 1.51
CA HIS A 248 11.17 7.46 2.74
C HIS A 248 11.85 6.71 3.89
N PRO A 249 13.20 6.76 4.00
CA PRO A 249 13.86 6.23 5.17
C PRO A 249 13.45 7.05 6.42
N LYS A 250 13.39 6.34 7.55
CA LYS A 250 13.18 6.92 8.87
C LYS A 250 14.42 6.62 9.69
N ASP A 251 14.99 7.64 10.30
CA ASP A 251 16.09 7.48 11.24
C ASP A 251 15.71 8.14 12.57
N THR A 252 16.34 7.71 13.65
CA THR A 252 16.30 8.46 14.90
C THR A 252 16.95 9.82 14.69
N ALA A 253 16.37 10.89 15.23
CA ALA A 253 17.07 12.15 15.29
C ALA A 253 18.33 11.99 16.18
N THR A 254 19.53 11.94 15.59
CA THR A 254 20.80 11.71 16.31
C THR A 254 21.28 12.91 17.13
N ARG A 255 20.58 14.05 17.07
CA ARG A 255 20.89 15.28 17.81
C ARG A 255 20.00 15.50 19.04
N MET A 256 19.52 14.43 19.66
CA MET A 256 18.71 14.55 20.86
C MET A 256 19.60 14.79 22.09
N SER A 257 19.13 15.60 23.04
CA SER A 257 19.77 15.71 24.36
C SER A 257 19.77 14.33 25.05
N GLN A 258 20.66 14.12 26.02
CA GLN A 258 20.70 12.88 26.81
C GLN A 258 19.37 12.54 27.48
N ASP A 259 18.45 13.50 27.59
CA ASP A 259 17.17 13.37 28.25
C ASP A 259 16.03 12.88 27.33
N ASP A 260 16.20 12.94 25.99
CA ASP A 260 15.17 12.50 25.04
C ASP A 260 15.25 10.98 24.82
N THR A 261 14.95 10.24 25.90
CA THR A 261 15.03 8.78 25.97
C THR A 261 13.71 8.05 25.65
N ASP A 262 12.67 8.79 25.29
CA ASP A 262 11.33 8.23 25.13
C ASP A 262 11.07 7.64 23.73
N PRO A 263 10.52 6.41 23.60
CA PRO A 263 10.28 5.82 22.28
C PRO A 263 9.27 6.62 21.45
N SER A 264 9.47 6.73 20.13
CA SER A 264 8.49 7.34 19.22
C SER A 264 7.51 6.33 18.62
N VAL A 265 6.22 6.63 18.80
CA VAL A 265 5.09 5.95 18.17
C VAL A 265 4.55 6.83 17.05
N HIS A 266 4.19 6.21 15.92
CA HIS A 266 3.47 6.88 14.84
C HIS A 266 2.49 5.90 14.20
N LEU A 267 1.36 6.43 13.74
CA LEU A 267 0.37 5.67 12.96
C LEU A 267 0.59 5.95 11.47
N THR A 268 0.53 4.90 10.66
CA THR A 268 0.58 5.03 9.19
C THR A 268 -0.74 4.55 8.62
N VAL A 269 -1.49 5.47 8.00
CA VAL A 269 -2.73 5.13 7.29
C VAL A 269 -2.40 4.91 5.82
N GLY A 270 -2.45 3.65 5.38
CA GLY A 270 -2.18 3.28 3.99
C GLY A 270 -3.42 3.44 3.12
N VAL A 271 -3.37 4.33 2.12
CA VAL A 271 -4.39 4.41 1.07
C VAL A 271 -3.86 3.75 -0.19
N TYR A 272 -4.42 2.60 -0.54
CA TYR A 272 -4.01 1.84 -1.70
C TYR A 272 -5.13 1.81 -2.73
N THR A 273 -4.88 2.32 -3.93
CA THR A 273 -5.82 2.22 -5.06
C THR A 273 -5.33 1.23 -6.12
N HIS A 274 -4.02 1.26 -6.40
CA HIS A 274 -3.41 0.44 -7.45
C HIS A 274 -3.50 -1.08 -7.20
N ILE A 275 -3.26 -1.55 -5.97
CA ILE A 275 -3.34 -2.99 -5.65
C ILE A 275 -4.74 -3.55 -5.83
N TRP A 276 -5.77 -2.69 -5.76
CA TRP A 276 -7.18 -3.05 -5.94
C TRP A 276 -7.66 -2.79 -7.38
N GLY A 277 -6.76 -2.47 -8.31
CA GLY A 277 -7.13 -2.15 -9.70
C GLY A 277 -7.98 -0.88 -9.84
N LEU A 278 -7.96 0.03 -8.85
CA LEU A 278 -8.75 1.27 -8.85
C LEU A 278 -7.95 2.44 -9.42
N ASN A 279 -7.47 2.28 -10.66
CA ASN A 279 -6.70 3.29 -11.39
C ASN A 279 -7.06 3.33 -12.89
N TYR A 280 -6.63 4.40 -13.58
CA TYR A 280 -6.90 4.58 -15.01
C TYR A 280 -6.23 3.54 -15.91
N ALA A 281 -5.10 2.97 -15.51
CA ALA A 281 -4.44 1.87 -16.23
C ALA A 281 -5.34 0.63 -16.31
N THR A 282 -6.03 0.30 -15.20
CA THR A 282 -6.97 -0.82 -15.13
C THR A 282 -8.25 -0.51 -15.91
N LEU A 283 -8.82 0.68 -15.73
CA LEU A 283 -9.98 1.15 -16.49
C LEU A 283 -9.74 1.02 -18.00
N ARG A 284 -8.61 1.55 -18.49
CA ARG A 284 -8.17 1.46 -19.87
C ARG A 284 -8.00 0.02 -20.34
N SER A 285 -7.21 -0.77 -19.61
CA SER A 285 -6.88 -2.14 -20.01
C SER A 285 -8.12 -3.02 -20.14
N TYR A 286 -9.09 -2.87 -19.22
CA TYR A 286 -10.34 -3.61 -19.29
C TYR A 286 -11.26 -3.07 -20.38
N SER A 287 -11.32 -1.77 -20.60
CA SER A 287 -12.16 -1.17 -21.66
C SER A 287 -11.76 -1.69 -23.05
N LEU A 288 -10.46 -1.69 -23.35
CA LEU A 288 -9.93 -2.23 -24.60
C LEU A 288 -10.21 -3.74 -24.74
N SER A 289 -9.93 -4.51 -23.69
CA SER A 289 -10.15 -5.97 -23.66
C SER A 289 -11.62 -6.35 -23.89
N ARG A 290 -12.54 -5.71 -23.17
CA ARG A 290 -13.99 -5.95 -23.24
C ARG A 290 -14.59 -5.56 -24.59
N SER A 291 -13.90 -4.69 -25.31
CA SER A 291 -14.27 -4.22 -26.65
C SER A 291 -13.54 -4.98 -27.76
N GLY A 292 -12.71 -5.96 -27.41
CA GLY A 292 -11.92 -6.73 -28.38
C GLY A 292 -10.85 -5.90 -29.11
N LYS A 293 -10.58 -4.67 -28.64
CA LYS A 293 -9.56 -3.79 -29.22
C LYS A 293 -8.18 -4.20 -28.71
N GLN A 294 -7.17 -4.12 -29.57
CA GLN A 294 -5.78 -4.34 -29.14
C GLN A 294 -5.28 -3.12 -28.37
N ASP A 295 -4.44 -3.38 -27.37
CA ASP A 295 -3.74 -2.31 -26.68
C ASP A 295 -2.55 -1.85 -27.52
N GLY A 296 -2.65 -0.63 -28.08
CA GLY A 296 -1.56 -0.02 -28.84
C GLY A 296 -0.33 0.33 -27.98
N VAL A 297 -0.46 0.38 -26.65
CA VAL A 297 0.68 0.57 -25.75
C VAL A 297 1.34 -0.78 -25.50
N LYS A 298 2.58 -0.93 -25.98
CA LYS A 298 3.34 -2.17 -25.84
C LYS A 298 3.57 -2.48 -24.37
N ARG A 299 3.32 -3.72 -23.96
CA ARG A 299 3.68 -4.17 -22.61
C ARG A 299 5.17 -4.55 -22.54
N PRO A 300 5.81 -4.34 -21.39
CA PRO A 300 5.24 -3.79 -20.17
C PRO A 300 5.26 -2.24 -20.18
N LEU A 301 4.27 -1.60 -19.54
CA LEU A 301 3.97 -0.16 -19.70
C LEU A 301 5.16 0.74 -19.33
N GLU A 302 5.95 0.33 -18.34
CA GLU A 302 7.13 1.04 -17.85
C GLU A 302 8.26 1.13 -18.89
N LYS A 303 8.22 0.33 -19.96
CA LYS A 303 9.18 0.38 -21.07
C LYS A 303 8.67 1.15 -22.28
N SER A 304 7.35 1.25 -22.42
CA SER A 304 6.72 1.87 -23.59
C SER A 304 6.33 3.33 -23.38
N LEU A 305 6.16 3.74 -22.12
CA LEU A 305 5.70 5.08 -21.77
C LEU A 305 6.82 5.89 -21.15
N GLY A 306 6.79 7.21 -21.38
CA GLY A 306 7.56 8.16 -20.60
C GLY A 306 7.10 8.15 -19.14
N GLU A 307 7.96 8.69 -18.26
CA GLU A 307 7.66 8.74 -16.83
C GLU A 307 6.35 9.48 -16.51
N PRO A 308 6.09 10.69 -17.06
CA PRO A 308 4.83 11.40 -16.79
C PRO A 308 3.59 10.61 -17.24
N GLU A 309 3.64 10.01 -18.43
CA GLU A 309 2.54 9.24 -19.02
C GLU A 309 2.24 7.99 -18.19
N TYR A 310 3.28 7.27 -17.80
CA TYR A 310 3.16 6.11 -16.92
C TYR A 310 2.44 6.50 -15.63
N TRP A 311 2.91 7.52 -14.92
CA TRP A 311 2.31 7.90 -13.63
C TRP A 311 0.88 8.43 -13.76
N ARG A 312 0.57 9.14 -14.86
CA ARG A 312 -0.79 9.60 -15.14
C ARG A 312 -1.76 8.43 -15.28
N LEU A 313 -1.38 7.33 -15.95
CA LEU A 313 -2.20 6.11 -16.02
C LEU A 313 -2.41 5.45 -14.66
N PHE A 314 -1.44 5.50 -13.76
CA PHE A 314 -1.56 4.93 -12.42
C PHE A 314 -2.27 5.86 -11.40
N THR A 315 -2.81 6.99 -11.87
CA THR A 315 -3.64 7.88 -11.04
C THR A 315 -4.86 7.12 -10.52
N ALA A 316 -5.20 7.35 -9.26
CA ALA A 316 -6.37 6.78 -8.60
C ALA A 316 -7.67 7.24 -9.28
N LEU A 317 -8.68 6.35 -9.33
CA LEU A 317 -10.03 6.75 -9.71
C LEU A 317 -10.66 7.65 -8.62
N PRO A 318 -11.60 8.56 -8.97
CA PRO A 318 -12.28 9.46 -8.04
C PRO A 318 -13.33 8.73 -7.18
N LEU A 319 -12.85 7.77 -6.38
CA LEU A 319 -13.63 6.90 -5.49
C LEU A 319 -13.23 7.11 -4.04
N GLY A 320 -14.12 6.73 -3.11
CA GLY A 320 -13.94 6.99 -1.69
C GLY A 320 -13.87 8.49 -1.41
N PHE A 321 -12.93 8.93 -0.58
CA PHE A 321 -12.77 10.35 -0.23
C PHE A 321 -12.44 11.21 -1.47
N LEU A 322 -11.73 10.68 -2.48
CA LEU A 322 -11.47 11.40 -3.74
C LEU A 322 -12.74 11.68 -4.55
N GLY A 323 -13.79 10.90 -4.32
CA GLY A 323 -15.09 11.09 -4.97
C GLY A 323 -15.87 12.28 -4.40
N GLU A 324 -15.55 12.75 -3.19
CA GLU A 324 -16.32 13.82 -2.52
C GLU A 324 -16.39 15.08 -3.37
N ARG A 325 -15.29 15.47 -4.03
CA ARG A 325 -15.25 16.63 -4.92
C ARG A 325 -16.22 16.50 -6.10
N VAL A 326 -16.30 15.31 -6.67
CA VAL A 326 -17.17 15.03 -7.83
C VAL A 326 -18.64 14.98 -7.41
N THR A 327 -18.90 14.51 -6.19
CA THR A 327 -20.26 14.32 -5.68
C THR A 327 -20.77 15.46 -4.81
N SER A 328 -19.96 16.51 -4.61
CA SER A 328 -20.28 17.62 -3.72
C SER A 328 -21.59 18.30 -4.15
N GLY A 329 -22.48 18.54 -3.19
CA GLY A 329 -23.80 19.11 -3.44
C GLY A 329 -24.85 18.16 -4.03
N LEU A 330 -24.48 16.92 -4.38
CA LEU A 330 -25.43 15.90 -4.85
C LEU A 330 -25.96 15.09 -3.67
N THR A 331 -27.28 14.96 -3.59
CA THR A 331 -27.94 14.22 -2.49
C THR A 331 -28.48 12.86 -2.91
N ARG A 332 -28.71 12.64 -4.21
CA ARG A 332 -29.22 11.36 -4.72
C ARG A 332 -28.07 10.47 -5.17
N TRP A 333 -28.05 9.24 -4.66
CA TRP A 333 -27.05 8.22 -5.03
C TRP A 333 -26.90 8.02 -6.55
N SER A 334 -28.00 8.03 -7.29
CA SER A 334 -27.96 7.90 -8.76
C SER A 334 -27.24 9.05 -9.45
N GLN A 335 -27.37 10.28 -8.93
CA GLN A 335 -26.68 11.46 -9.44
C GLN A 335 -25.18 11.40 -9.11
N MET A 336 -24.84 11.05 -7.86
CA MET A 336 -23.45 10.88 -7.43
C MET A 336 -22.72 9.84 -8.29
N LYS A 337 -23.38 8.69 -8.48
CA LYS A 337 -22.87 7.59 -9.29
C LYS A 337 -22.64 8.02 -10.74
N LYS A 338 -23.61 8.73 -11.33
CA LYS A 338 -23.47 9.27 -12.68
C LYS A 338 -22.31 10.24 -12.78
N ALA A 339 -22.21 11.22 -11.86
CA ALA A 339 -21.13 12.21 -11.86
C ALA A 339 -19.74 11.56 -11.75
N GLN A 340 -19.57 10.53 -10.92
CA GLN A 340 -18.31 9.78 -10.82
C GLN A 340 -17.96 9.04 -12.10
N VAL A 341 -18.94 8.40 -12.75
CA VAL A 341 -18.72 7.76 -14.05
C VAL A 341 -18.34 8.79 -15.10
N ASP A 342 -19.05 9.92 -15.17
CA ASP A 342 -18.79 10.99 -16.13
C ASP A 342 -17.37 11.57 -15.94
N GLU A 343 -16.92 11.78 -14.70
CA GLU A 343 -15.54 12.22 -14.39
C GLU A 343 -14.49 11.17 -14.78
N MET A 344 -14.74 9.88 -14.49
CA MET A 344 -13.86 8.81 -14.92
C MET A 344 -13.73 8.75 -16.43
N MET A 345 -14.84 8.88 -17.16
CA MET A 345 -14.82 8.90 -18.62
C MET A 345 -14.05 10.11 -19.13
N SER A 346 -14.39 11.33 -18.69
CA SER A 346 -13.72 12.57 -19.08
C SER A 346 -12.20 12.50 -18.90
N THR A 347 -11.75 12.05 -17.73
CA THR A 347 -10.32 11.91 -17.45
C THR A 347 -9.68 10.78 -18.27
N ALA A 348 -10.36 9.64 -18.47
CA ALA A 348 -9.87 8.57 -19.34
C ALA A 348 -9.69 9.05 -20.79
N THR A 349 -10.64 9.80 -21.33
CA THR A 349 -10.57 10.39 -22.68
C THR A 349 -9.33 11.25 -22.85
N ARG A 350 -9.11 12.18 -21.91
CA ARG A 350 -7.96 13.08 -21.94
C ARG A 350 -6.65 12.30 -21.86
N LEU A 351 -6.59 11.25 -21.03
CA LEU A 351 -5.42 10.39 -20.94
C LEU A 351 -5.17 9.63 -22.25
N GLU A 352 -6.19 9.01 -22.84
CA GLU A 352 -6.01 8.27 -24.10
C GLU A 352 -5.61 9.18 -25.26
N ARG A 353 -6.17 10.39 -25.35
CA ARG A 353 -5.78 11.39 -26.37
C ARG A 353 -4.31 11.73 -26.28
N ASP A 354 -3.82 11.97 -25.07
CA ASP A 354 -2.41 12.30 -24.86
C ASP A 354 -1.49 11.11 -25.14
N LEU A 355 -1.93 9.89 -24.82
CA LEU A 355 -1.15 8.67 -25.00
C LEU A 355 -1.13 8.16 -26.45
N GLN A 356 -2.21 8.37 -27.19
CA GLN A 356 -2.44 7.84 -28.52
C GLN A 356 -3.13 8.88 -29.42
N PRO A 357 -2.49 10.03 -29.69
CA PRO A 357 -3.13 11.11 -30.44
C PRO A 357 -3.59 10.66 -31.83
N GLY A 358 -2.83 9.78 -32.50
CA GLY A 358 -3.18 9.22 -33.81
C GLY A 358 -4.38 8.27 -33.84
N ARG A 359 -5.06 8.06 -32.71
CA ARG A 359 -6.30 7.27 -32.63
C ARG A 359 -7.55 8.14 -32.80
N TRP A 360 -7.43 9.44 -32.57
CA TRP A 360 -8.48 10.42 -32.80
C TRP A 360 -8.23 11.07 -34.16
N ASP A 361 -8.82 10.51 -35.21
CA ASP A 361 -8.84 11.17 -36.53
C ASP A 361 -9.56 12.53 -36.42
N GLU A 362 -9.19 13.48 -37.28
CA GLU A 362 -9.85 14.78 -37.35
C GLU A 362 -11.36 14.60 -37.58
N GLY A 363 -12.18 14.97 -36.58
CA GLY A 363 -13.63 14.94 -36.66
C GLY A 363 -14.32 13.75 -35.98
N VAL A 364 -13.60 12.77 -35.44
CA VAL A 364 -14.22 11.70 -34.63
C VAL A 364 -14.52 12.24 -33.23
N ALA A 365 -15.80 12.20 -32.84
CA ALA A 365 -16.25 12.63 -31.53
C ALA A 365 -15.72 11.69 -30.43
N ASP A 366 -15.46 12.22 -29.23
CA ASP A 366 -14.96 11.43 -28.10
C ASP A 366 -15.94 10.31 -27.73
N GLU A 367 -17.23 10.58 -27.84
CA GLU A 367 -18.32 9.64 -27.59
C GLU A 367 -18.27 8.42 -28.54
N GLU A 368 -17.84 8.62 -29.77
CA GLU A 368 -17.75 7.54 -30.76
C GLU A 368 -16.60 6.58 -30.42
N VAL A 369 -15.42 7.12 -30.08
CA VAL A 369 -14.25 6.32 -29.70
C VAL A 369 -14.54 5.52 -28.42
N LEU A 370 -15.06 6.19 -27.39
CA LEU A 370 -15.26 5.63 -26.05
C LEU A 370 -16.51 4.75 -25.95
N GLY A 371 -17.57 5.11 -26.67
CA GLY A 371 -18.79 4.30 -26.78
C GLY A 371 -18.47 2.92 -27.34
N GLY A 372 -17.58 2.87 -28.35
CA GLY A 372 -17.03 1.62 -28.87
C GLY A 372 -16.06 0.88 -27.94
N GLU A 373 -15.69 1.47 -26.79
CA GLU A 373 -14.74 0.92 -25.83
C GLU A 373 -15.33 0.45 -24.51
N LYS A 374 -16.66 0.56 -24.34
CA LYS A 374 -17.34 0.12 -23.12
C LYS A 374 -16.77 0.76 -21.85
N VAL A 375 -16.17 1.95 -21.94
CA VAL A 375 -15.53 2.63 -20.81
C VAL A 375 -16.52 2.81 -19.66
N GLN A 376 -17.78 3.15 -19.98
CA GLN A 376 -18.85 3.28 -19.00
C GLN A 376 -19.15 1.95 -18.27
N GLU A 377 -19.20 0.82 -18.99
CA GLU A 377 -19.40 -0.51 -18.40
C GLU A 377 -18.27 -0.85 -17.42
N VAL A 378 -17.03 -0.55 -17.81
CA VAL A 378 -15.84 -0.82 -16.98
C VAL A 378 -15.79 0.12 -15.77
N ALA A 379 -16.05 1.42 -15.94
CA ALA A 379 -16.13 2.37 -14.85
C ALA A 379 -17.16 1.89 -13.81
N GLN A 380 -18.34 1.49 -14.27
CA GLN A 380 -19.38 0.93 -13.41
C GLN A 380 -18.90 -0.31 -12.64
N LYS A 381 -18.23 -1.23 -13.33
CA LYS A 381 -17.69 -2.44 -12.71
C LYS A 381 -16.65 -2.12 -11.63
N LEU A 382 -15.78 -1.14 -11.86
CA LEU A 382 -14.77 -0.71 -10.89
C LEU A 382 -15.38 0.00 -9.68
N MET A 383 -16.48 0.76 -9.86
CA MET A 383 -17.27 1.28 -8.74
C MET A 383 -17.88 0.16 -7.89
N ASP A 384 -18.48 -0.83 -8.53
CA ASP A 384 -19.08 -1.98 -7.83
C ASP A 384 -18.01 -2.80 -7.11
N HIS A 385 -16.83 -2.95 -7.71
CA HIS A 385 -15.67 -3.58 -7.09
C HIS A 385 -15.20 -2.81 -5.85
N HIS A 386 -15.03 -1.49 -5.95
CA HIS A 386 -14.69 -0.64 -4.81
C HIS A 386 -15.71 -0.78 -3.67
N ALA A 387 -17.01 -0.73 -3.96
CA ALA A 387 -18.06 -0.88 -2.95
C ALA A 387 -17.97 -2.24 -2.24
N LYS A 388 -17.73 -3.33 -2.99
CA LYS A 388 -17.53 -4.67 -2.42
C LYS A 388 -16.30 -4.72 -1.52
N MET A 389 -15.15 -4.22 -1.98
CA MET A 389 -13.91 -4.18 -1.21
C MET A 389 -14.10 -3.41 0.10
N THR A 390 -14.72 -2.23 0.04
CA THR A 390 -15.01 -1.41 1.22
C THR A 390 -15.93 -2.12 2.21
N ASN A 391 -16.97 -2.81 1.73
CA ASN A 391 -17.85 -3.59 2.59
C ASN A 391 -17.10 -4.74 3.28
N ILE A 392 -16.26 -5.47 2.55
CA ILE A 392 -15.44 -6.55 3.11
C ILE A 392 -14.53 -6.01 4.24
N PHE A 393 -13.85 -4.89 4.02
CA PHE A 393 -13.01 -4.29 5.05
C PHE A 393 -13.82 -3.77 6.24
N LYS A 394 -14.99 -3.16 6.00
CA LYS A 394 -15.87 -2.68 7.06
C LYS A 394 -16.34 -3.84 7.96
N GLU A 395 -16.74 -4.96 7.37
CA GLU A 395 -17.12 -6.17 8.10
C GLU A 395 -15.91 -6.75 8.86
N MET A 396 -14.77 -6.91 8.18
CA MET A 396 -13.54 -7.42 8.79
C MET A 396 -13.13 -6.62 10.04
N TYR A 397 -13.08 -5.28 9.94
CA TYR A 397 -12.71 -4.43 11.08
C TYR A 397 -13.83 -4.30 12.12
N GLY A 398 -15.10 -4.40 11.71
CA GLY A 398 -16.24 -4.44 12.62
C GLY A 398 -16.20 -5.68 13.51
N ASP A 399 -15.94 -6.85 12.93
CA ASP A 399 -15.83 -8.11 13.67
C ASP A 399 -14.66 -8.13 14.65
N VAL A 400 -13.52 -7.57 14.25
CA VAL A 400 -12.36 -7.40 15.15
C VAL A 400 -12.71 -6.49 16.33
N ARG A 401 -13.46 -5.40 16.09
CA ARG A 401 -13.80 -4.40 17.12
C ARG A 401 -14.71 -4.94 18.22
N TYR A 402 -15.66 -5.81 17.90
CA TYR A 402 -16.74 -6.13 18.84
C TYR A 402 -16.57 -7.46 19.60
N GLY A 403 -15.51 -8.24 19.35
CA GLY A 403 -15.27 -9.49 20.10
C GLY A 403 -16.45 -10.47 20.09
N LEU A 404 -17.36 -10.35 19.11
CA LEU A 404 -18.74 -10.90 19.09
C LEU A 404 -18.84 -12.41 18.87
N THR A 405 -17.83 -13.19 19.21
CA THR A 405 -17.97 -14.65 19.16
C THR A 405 -17.54 -15.25 20.49
N ASP A 406 -18.36 -16.16 21.02
CA ASP A 406 -18.09 -17.01 22.21
C ASP A 406 -16.93 -17.99 21.99
N VAL A 407 -16.16 -17.82 20.91
CA VAL A 407 -14.93 -18.54 20.67
C VAL A 407 -13.92 -18.04 21.71
N PRO A 408 -13.33 -18.94 22.53
CA PRO A 408 -12.30 -18.58 23.49
C PRO A 408 -11.28 -17.66 22.82
N LYS A 409 -11.04 -16.50 23.47
CA LYS A 409 -10.10 -15.45 23.05
C LYS A 409 -8.78 -16.09 22.61
N ASP A 410 -8.56 -16.33 21.31
CA ASP A 410 -7.23 -16.52 20.71
C ASP A 410 -7.32 -16.98 19.26
N SER A 411 -7.56 -16.06 18.33
CA SER A 411 -7.25 -16.23 16.90
C SER A 411 -7.71 -15.06 16.03
N CYS A 412 -7.29 -13.83 16.35
CA CYS A 412 -7.56 -12.65 15.51
C CYS A 412 -7.14 -12.86 14.04
N PHE A 413 -6.06 -13.61 13.79
CA PHE A 413 -5.66 -14.04 12.44
C PHE A 413 -6.62 -15.05 11.79
N LEU A 414 -7.19 -16.02 12.54
CA LEU A 414 -8.21 -16.92 11.96
C LEU A 414 -9.51 -16.17 11.68
N ARG A 415 -9.80 -15.09 12.42
CA ARG A 415 -10.97 -14.23 12.19
C ARG A 415 -10.84 -13.41 10.91
N SER A 416 -9.64 -12.93 10.58
CA SER A 416 -9.43 -12.17 9.33
C SER A 416 -9.32 -13.09 8.10
N ARG A 417 -8.96 -14.37 8.27
CA ARG A 417 -8.74 -15.29 7.14
C ARG A 417 -9.94 -15.40 6.17
N PRO A 418 -11.20 -15.60 6.62
CA PRO A 418 -12.35 -15.62 5.71
C PRO A 418 -12.51 -14.33 4.89
N TYR A 419 -12.21 -13.17 5.51
CA TYR A 419 -12.24 -11.87 4.84
C TYR A 419 -11.12 -11.74 3.80
N LEU A 420 -9.91 -12.20 4.11
CA LEU A 420 -8.80 -12.24 3.16
C LEU A 420 -9.11 -13.16 1.96
N ASP A 421 -9.73 -14.32 2.20
CA ASP A 421 -10.19 -15.21 1.13
C ASP A 421 -11.30 -14.55 0.29
N LEU A 422 -12.15 -13.71 0.90
CA LEU A 422 -13.17 -12.94 0.19
C LEU A 422 -12.56 -11.79 -0.63
N VAL A 423 -11.54 -11.10 -0.11
CA VAL A 423 -10.73 -10.13 -0.85
C VAL A 423 -10.09 -10.78 -2.07
N GLU A 424 -9.40 -11.91 -1.89
CA GLU A 424 -8.72 -12.62 -2.98
C GLU A 424 -9.70 -13.09 -4.07
N ARG A 425 -10.85 -13.66 -3.67
CA ARG A 425 -11.91 -14.02 -4.62
C ARG A 425 -12.47 -12.80 -5.36
N THR A 426 -12.72 -11.70 -4.66
CA THR A 426 -13.25 -10.47 -5.26
C THR A 426 -12.27 -9.86 -6.26
N MET A 427 -10.98 -9.89 -5.96
CA MET A 427 -9.91 -9.49 -6.88
C MET A 427 -9.83 -10.41 -8.10
N SER A 428 -9.86 -11.73 -7.88
CA SER A 428 -9.81 -12.73 -8.95
C SER A 428 -10.98 -12.58 -9.92
N GLN A 429 -12.19 -12.36 -9.40
CA GLN A 429 -13.39 -12.11 -10.21
C GLN A 429 -13.27 -10.84 -11.07
N LEU A 430 -12.64 -9.78 -10.55
CA LEU A 430 -12.42 -8.57 -11.34
C LEU A 430 -11.44 -8.84 -12.49
N VAL A 431 -10.32 -9.53 -12.21
CA VAL A 431 -9.30 -9.88 -13.19
C VAL A 431 -9.87 -10.79 -14.28
N GLU A 432 -10.59 -11.84 -13.88
CA GLU A 432 -11.25 -12.76 -14.81
C GLU A 432 -12.23 -12.00 -15.71
N TRP A 433 -13.12 -11.19 -15.12
CA TRP A 433 -14.09 -10.40 -15.86
C TRP A 433 -13.45 -9.45 -16.89
N GLY A 434 -12.38 -8.74 -16.49
CA GLY A 434 -11.66 -7.82 -17.36
C GLY A 434 -10.85 -8.50 -18.47
N SER A 435 -10.52 -9.79 -18.30
CA SER A 435 -9.76 -10.60 -19.26
C SER A 435 -10.62 -11.26 -20.34
N VAL A 436 -11.95 -11.30 -20.18
CA VAL A 436 -12.86 -11.90 -21.16
C VAL A 436 -12.91 -11.06 -22.43
N ARG A 437 -12.28 -11.55 -23.50
CA ARG A 437 -12.48 -11.02 -24.85
C ARG A 437 -13.85 -11.47 -25.37
N PRO A 438 -14.63 -10.58 -25.99
CA PRO A 438 -15.85 -11.01 -26.69
C PRO A 438 -15.49 -12.09 -27.72
N SER A 439 -16.30 -13.15 -27.76
CA SER A 439 -16.12 -14.23 -28.73
C SER A 439 -16.10 -13.66 -30.15
N PRO A 440 -15.16 -14.07 -31.03
CA PRO A 440 -15.08 -13.60 -32.41
C PRO A 440 -16.40 -13.72 -33.17
N ALA A 441 -17.25 -14.70 -32.81
CA ALA A 441 -18.54 -14.95 -33.43
C ALA A 441 -19.53 -13.77 -33.32
N VAL A 442 -19.42 -12.91 -32.31
CA VAL A 442 -20.30 -11.74 -32.15
C VAL A 442 -19.80 -10.54 -32.96
N ALA A 443 -18.49 -10.43 -33.21
CA ALA A 443 -17.90 -9.32 -33.95
C ALA A 443 -18.21 -9.38 -35.46
N VAL A 444 -18.31 -10.59 -36.03
CA VAL A 444 -18.59 -10.77 -37.48
C VAL A 444 -20.04 -10.40 -37.83
N ALA A 445 -20.99 -10.57 -36.90
CA ALA A 445 -22.39 -10.24 -37.15
C ALA A 445 -22.68 -8.73 -37.29
N GLY A 446 -21.83 -7.87 -36.71
CA GLY A 446 -21.95 -6.41 -36.85
C GLY A 446 -21.27 -5.85 -38.11
N ALA A 447 -20.24 -6.52 -38.63
CA ALA A 447 -19.50 -6.09 -39.81
C ALA A 447 -20.14 -6.54 -41.14
N ALA A 448 -20.96 -7.60 -41.13
CA ALA A 448 -21.58 -8.15 -42.34
C ALA A 448 -22.72 -7.29 -42.94
N ALA A 449 -23.05 -6.13 -42.35
CA ALA A 449 -23.97 -5.16 -42.94
C ALA A 449 -23.28 -4.16 -43.90
N GLY A 450 -21.95 -4.17 -44.01
CA GLY A 450 -21.18 -3.41 -45.00
C GLY A 450 -20.44 -4.37 -45.94
N GLY A 451 -20.85 -4.43 -47.21
CA GLY A 451 -20.45 -5.47 -48.16
C GLY A 451 -18.96 -5.58 -48.48
N GLY A 452 -18.56 -6.78 -48.90
CA GLY A 452 -17.26 -7.04 -49.53
C GLY A 452 -16.65 -8.37 -49.13
N GLN A 453 -16.70 -9.36 -50.03
CA GLN A 453 -16.07 -10.68 -49.89
C GLN A 453 -14.54 -10.56 -49.77
N ALA A 454 -13.92 -11.17 -48.74
CA ALA A 454 -12.53 -11.62 -48.80
C ALA A 454 -12.24 -12.77 -47.82
N ALA A 455 -11.41 -13.70 -48.31
CA ALA A 455 -11.23 -15.07 -47.83
C ALA A 455 -10.43 -15.23 -46.53
N ALA A 456 -10.72 -16.34 -45.84
CA ALA A 456 -10.16 -16.74 -44.55
C ALA A 456 -8.78 -17.39 -44.67
N ALA A 457 -7.86 -17.03 -43.76
CA ALA A 457 -6.69 -17.83 -43.39
C ALA A 457 -6.59 -17.87 -41.86
N ALA A 458 -6.80 -19.05 -41.27
CA ALA A 458 -6.77 -19.28 -39.83
C ALA A 458 -5.33 -19.62 -39.38
N ALA A 459 -4.77 -18.82 -38.50
CA ALA A 459 -3.53 -19.12 -37.77
C ALA A 459 -3.83 -19.23 -36.27
N THR A 460 -3.71 -20.44 -35.73
CA THR A 460 -3.80 -20.76 -34.31
C THR A 460 -2.56 -20.21 -33.58
N ARG A 461 -2.77 -19.32 -32.60
CA ARG A 461 -1.72 -18.83 -31.70
C ARG A 461 -2.08 -19.15 -30.25
N ALA A 462 -1.13 -19.75 -29.54
CA ALA A 462 -1.23 -20.14 -28.14
C ALA A 462 -1.31 -18.91 -27.20
N PRO A 463 -2.00 -19.02 -26.05
CA PRO A 463 -2.14 -17.91 -25.10
C PRO A 463 -0.82 -17.61 -24.37
N SER A 464 -0.43 -16.33 -24.38
CA SER A 464 0.68 -15.80 -23.58
C SER A 464 0.24 -15.62 -22.12
N SER A 465 1.09 -16.08 -21.20
CA SER A 465 0.90 -16.14 -19.75
C SER A 465 0.59 -14.80 -19.08
N GLY A 466 -0.23 -14.87 -18.03
CA GLY A 466 -0.83 -13.74 -17.32
C GLY A 466 0.11 -12.98 -16.36
N PHE A 467 -0.44 -11.90 -15.82
CA PHE A 467 0.09 -11.13 -14.70
C PHE A 467 0.45 -12.04 -13.53
N GLY A 468 1.74 -12.22 -13.26
CA GLY A 468 2.26 -12.93 -12.10
C GLY A 468 2.96 -11.96 -11.18
N GLY A 469 2.48 -11.85 -9.94
CA GLY A 469 3.24 -11.28 -8.83
C GLY A 469 4.56 -12.04 -8.68
N ALA A 470 5.64 -11.29 -8.45
CA ALA A 470 6.98 -11.83 -8.33
C ALA A 470 7.09 -12.77 -7.11
N ALA A 471 7.00 -14.08 -7.35
CA ALA A 471 7.48 -15.07 -6.41
C ALA A 471 9.01 -15.02 -6.35
N ALA A 472 9.56 -14.95 -5.14
CA ALA A 472 11.00 -14.95 -4.89
C ALA A 472 11.66 -16.20 -5.51
N ALA A 473 12.60 -15.98 -6.43
CA ALA A 473 13.42 -17.04 -6.98
C ALA A 473 14.30 -17.65 -5.88
N SER A 474 14.17 -18.96 -5.65
CA SER A 474 15.09 -19.72 -4.80
C SER A 474 16.52 -19.65 -5.37
N PRO A 475 17.57 -19.52 -4.54
CA PRO A 475 18.94 -19.50 -5.02
C PRO A 475 19.29 -20.86 -5.64
N LYS A 476 19.67 -20.85 -6.92
CA LYS A 476 20.26 -22.01 -7.59
C LYS A 476 21.53 -22.41 -6.84
N LYS A 477 21.56 -23.65 -6.31
CA LYS A 477 22.78 -24.31 -5.83
C LYS A 477 23.84 -24.26 -6.94
N GLY A 478 24.98 -23.65 -6.64
CA GLY A 478 26.11 -23.49 -7.55
C GLY A 478 26.65 -24.84 -8.03
N GLY A 479 26.83 -24.93 -9.35
CA GLY A 479 27.48 -26.04 -10.03
C GLY A 479 28.97 -26.12 -9.68
N GLY A 480 29.46 -27.35 -9.57
CA GLY A 480 30.79 -27.70 -9.07
C GLY A 480 31.96 -27.09 -9.83
N ALA A 481 33.00 -26.78 -9.05
CA ALA A 481 34.31 -26.37 -9.53
C ALA A 481 35.00 -27.51 -10.32
N LYS A 482 35.25 -27.30 -11.61
CA LYS A 482 36.19 -28.11 -12.39
C LYS A 482 37.62 -27.80 -11.92
N LYS A 483 38.27 -28.76 -11.25
CA LYS A 483 39.71 -28.75 -10.97
C LYS A 483 40.50 -28.69 -12.30
N LYS A 484 41.20 -27.59 -12.55
CA LYS A 484 42.26 -27.53 -13.58
C LYS A 484 43.49 -28.29 -13.06
N LYS A 485 43.94 -29.30 -13.81
CA LYS A 485 45.25 -29.96 -13.59
C LYS A 485 46.39 -28.98 -13.89
N PRO A 486 47.48 -28.96 -13.11
CA PRO A 486 48.66 -28.17 -13.43
C PRO A 486 49.42 -28.81 -14.60
N LYS A 487 49.80 -27.98 -15.58
CA LYS A 487 50.83 -28.35 -16.58
C LYS A 487 52.18 -28.32 -15.88
N LYS A 488 52.88 -29.46 -15.88
CA LYS A 488 54.31 -29.54 -15.55
C LYS A 488 55.10 -28.75 -16.60
N LYS A 489 56.02 -27.91 -16.14
CA LYS A 489 57.28 -27.65 -16.83
C LYS A 489 58.36 -28.42 -16.08
#